data_AF-A0A699WH79-F1
#
_entry.id   AF-A0A699WH79-F1
#
_cell.length_a   1.000
_cell.length_b   1.000
_cell.length_c   1.000
_cell.angle_alpha   90.00
_cell.angle_beta   90.00
_cell.angle_gamma   90.00
#
_symmetry.space_group_name_H-M   'P 1'
#
loop_
_entity.id
_entity.type
_entity.pdbx_description
1 polymer ?
#
loop_
_entity_poly.entity_id
_entity_poly.type
_entity_poly.pdbx_seq_one_letter_code
_entity_poly.pdbx_strand_id
1 'polypeptide(L)'
;EIVGLARQSPPGPILGLVVLEENTPISEVPHEVLPLLTEFSDIFPDDIPAGLPLMRDIQHCIDFIPGATIPNKPAYRMNPKEFAELHRQVQELLDKGLIRESMSPCAVPALQVPKRYSTYDKEFYAIVRSLEYWRHYLLP
;
A
#
# COMPACT_ATOMS: atom_id res chain seq x y z
N GLU A 1 53.10 -25.98 4.82
CA GLU A 1 52.00 -26.01 3.83
C GLU A 1 51.49 -24.59 3.60
N ILE A 2 51.34 -24.29 2.31
CA ILE A 2 50.54 -23.23 1.66
C ILE A 2 50.98 -21.75 1.85
N VAL A 3 51.76 -21.37 0.85
CA VAL A 3 51.96 -20.06 0.21
C VAL A 3 50.64 -19.31 -0.06
N GLY A 4 50.67 -17.99 0.10
CA GLY A 4 50.16 -17.10 -0.96
C GLY A 4 48.83 -16.40 -0.73
N LEU A 5 48.93 -15.14 -0.28
CA LEU A 5 47.91 -14.11 -0.36
C LEU A 5 47.34 -13.95 -1.78
N ALA A 6 46.02 -13.93 -1.91
CA ALA A 6 45.35 -13.20 -2.99
C ALA A 6 44.34 -12.23 -2.35
N ARG A 7 44.72 -10.94 -2.31
CA ARG A 7 43.76 -9.85 -2.11
C ARG A 7 42.80 -9.92 -3.29
N GLN A 8 41.59 -10.42 -3.05
CA GLN A 8 40.50 -10.25 -4.00
C GLN A 8 40.28 -8.74 -4.13
N SER A 9 40.60 -8.18 -5.29
CA SER A 9 40.36 -6.77 -5.60
C SER A 9 38.89 -6.45 -5.34
N PRO A 10 38.56 -5.29 -4.77
CA PRO A 10 37.16 -4.91 -4.59
C PRO A 10 36.48 -4.96 -5.97
N PRO A 11 35.29 -5.57 -6.09
CA PRO A 11 34.59 -5.59 -7.37
C PRO A 11 34.44 -4.13 -7.82
N GLY A 12 34.92 -3.84 -9.03
CA GLY A 12 34.79 -2.50 -9.63
C GLY A 12 33.31 -2.10 -9.70
N PRO A 13 33.02 -0.80 -9.79
CA PRO A 13 31.63 -0.34 -9.87
C PRO A 13 30.94 -1.00 -11.07
N ILE A 14 29.90 -1.78 -10.79
CA ILE A 14 29.03 -2.37 -11.81
C ILE A 14 28.07 -1.26 -12.25
N LEU A 15 28.31 -0.70 -13.42
CA LEU A 15 27.38 0.23 -14.07
C LEU A 15 26.31 -0.60 -14.78
N GLY A 16 25.11 -0.66 -14.19
CA GLY A 16 23.93 -1.20 -14.86
C GLY A 16 23.24 -0.09 -15.64
N LEU A 17 23.14 -0.23 -16.97
CA LEU A 17 22.24 0.57 -17.76
C LEU A 17 20.83 0.01 -17.56
N VAL A 18 20.08 0.58 -16.62
CA VAL A 18 18.66 0.30 -16.48
C VAL A 18 17.96 1.12 -17.55
N VAL A 19 17.45 0.45 -18.59
CA VAL A 19 16.43 1.05 -19.45
C VAL A 19 15.19 1.15 -18.57
N LEU A 20 15.01 2.31 -17.94
CA LEU A 20 13.71 2.72 -17.46
C LEU A 20 12.91 2.92 -18.74
N GLU A 21 12.11 1.93 -19.11
CA GLU A 21 10.90 2.25 -19.85
C GLU A 21 10.10 3.10 -18.87
N GLU A 22 10.34 4.41 -18.89
CA GLU A 22 9.34 5.33 -18.43
C GLU A 22 8.10 4.89 -19.21
N ASN A 23 7.05 4.47 -18.50
CA ASN A 23 5.72 4.63 -19.04
C ASN A 23 5.65 6.11 -19.36
N THR A 24 6.03 6.47 -20.59
CA THR A 24 5.72 7.78 -21.14
C THR A 24 4.24 7.88 -20.87
N PRO A 25 3.79 8.84 -20.03
CA PRO A 25 2.37 9.00 -19.81
C PRO A 25 1.79 9.02 -21.20
N ILE A 26 0.95 8.04 -21.52
CA ILE A 26 0.37 7.91 -22.85
C ILE A 26 -0.41 9.21 -22.99
N SER A 27 0.21 10.20 -23.64
CA SER A 27 -0.24 11.59 -23.52
C SER A 27 -1.55 11.79 -24.26
N GLU A 28 -1.91 10.83 -25.10
CA GLU A 28 -3.11 10.83 -25.91
C GLU A 28 -3.84 9.52 -25.68
N VAL A 29 -4.85 9.60 -24.81
CA VAL A 29 -5.87 8.56 -24.69
C VAL A 29 -6.52 8.39 -26.07
N PRO A 30 -6.60 7.18 -26.66
CA PRO A 30 -7.15 6.99 -27.99
C PRO A 30 -8.54 7.62 -28.14
N HIS A 31 -8.81 8.29 -29.26
CA HIS A 31 -10.06 9.03 -29.45
C HIS A 31 -11.30 8.12 -29.36
N GLU A 32 -11.15 6.83 -29.64
CA GLU A 32 -12.20 5.83 -29.54
C GLU A 32 -12.64 5.55 -28.10
N VAL A 33 -11.76 5.74 -27.11
CA VAL A 33 -12.07 5.48 -25.68
C VAL A 33 -12.45 6.75 -24.92
N LEU A 34 -12.23 7.94 -25.47
CA LEU A 34 -12.66 9.21 -24.86
C LEU A 34 -14.16 9.26 -24.53
N PRO A 35 -15.08 8.79 -25.41
CA PRO A 35 -16.51 8.76 -25.08
C PRO A 35 -16.80 7.85 -23.87
N LEU A 36 -16.11 6.71 -23.79
CA LEU A 36 -16.27 5.74 -22.71
C LEU A 36 -15.75 6.27 -21.37
N LEU A 37 -14.59 6.93 -21.37
CA LEU A 37 -14.04 7.55 -20.17
C LEU A 37 -14.90 8.72 -19.68
N THR A 38 -15.52 9.46 -20.61
CA THR A 38 -16.46 10.52 -20.25
C THR A 38 -17.73 9.93 -19.63
N GLU A 39 -18.27 8.87 -20.23
CA GLU A 39 -19.47 8.15 -19.77
C GLU A 39 -19.28 7.55 -18.37
N PHE A 40 -18.14 6.90 -18.10
CA PHE A 40 -17.84 6.20 -16.85
C PHE A 40 -16.87 6.96 -15.94
N SER A 41 -16.86 8.29 -16.03
CA SER A 41 -16.00 9.15 -15.20
C SER A 41 -16.31 9.03 -13.69
N ASP A 42 -17.49 8.55 -13.33
CA ASP A 42 -17.93 8.27 -11.96
C ASP A 42 -17.32 6.99 -11.36
N ILE A 43 -16.86 6.05 -12.20
CA ILE A 43 -16.29 4.76 -11.75
C ILE A 43 -14.82 4.92 -11.30
N PHE A 44 -14.11 5.92 -11.81
CA PHE A 44 -12.68 6.12 -11.59
C PHE A 44 -12.34 7.49 -10.95
N PRO A 45 -12.87 7.81 -9.77
CA PRO A 45 -12.47 9.03 -9.07
C PRO A 45 -11.03 8.90 -8.52
N ASP A 46 -10.29 10.01 -8.51
CA ASP A 46 -8.93 10.05 -7.95
C ASP A 46 -8.91 9.72 -6.45
N ASP A 47 -9.99 10.08 -5.74
CA ASP A 47 -10.18 9.84 -4.31
C ASP A 47 -11.51 9.11 -4.05
N ILE A 48 -11.56 8.35 -2.96
CA ILE A 48 -12.78 7.64 -2.54
C ILE A 48 -13.88 8.68 -2.21
N PRO A 49 -15.07 8.56 -2.82
CA PRO A 49 -16.18 9.48 -2.57
C PRO A 49 -16.61 9.42 -1.10
N ALA A 50 -17.07 10.55 -0.58
CA ALA A 50 -17.58 10.62 0.78
C ALA A 50 -18.92 9.86 0.91
N GLY A 51 -19.09 9.18 2.03
CA GLY A 51 -20.27 8.40 2.38
C GLY A 51 -20.11 6.90 2.17
N LEU A 52 -20.99 6.15 2.81
CA LEU A 52 -21.10 4.71 2.59
C LEU A 52 -21.85 4.45 1.27
N PRO A 53 -21.49 3.38 0.54
CA PRO A 53 -22.26 2.97 -0.63
C PRO A 53 -23.71 2.71 -0.23
N LEU A 54 -24.62 2.87 -1.20
CA LEU A 54 -26.01 2.48 -1.01
C LEU A 54 -26.09 1.02 -0.55
N MET A 55 -27.03 0.76 0.35
CA MET A 55 -27.29 -0.58 0.88
C MET A 55 -27.58 -1.54 -0.29
N ARG A 56 -26.91 -2.70 -0.28
CA ARG A 56 -27.07 -3.77 -1.27
C ARG A 56 -27.64 -5.01 -0.60
N ASP A 57 -28.16 -5.94 -1.41
CA ASP A 57 -28.68 -7.22 -0.93
C ASP A 57 -27.62 -8.05 -0.19
N ILE A 58 -26.36 -7.92 -0.61
CA ILE A 58 -25.21 -8.56 0.02
C ILE A 58 -24.45 -7.49 0.82
N GLN A 59 -24.41 -7.68 2.14
CA GLN A 59 -23.62 -6.86 3.05
C GLN A 59 -22.49 -7.68 3.67
N HIS A 60 -21.39 -7.00 4.00
CA HIS A 60 -20.30 -7.62 4.74
C HIS A 60 -20.77 -7.95 6.16
N CYS A 61 -20.75 -9.23 6.52
CA CYS A 61 -20.96 -9.72 7.88
C CYS A 61 -19.67 -10.39 8.36
N ILE A 62 -19.37 -10.22 9.64
CA ILE A 62 -18.28 -10.94 10.31
C ILE A 62 -18.93 -11.96 11.23
N ASP A 63 -18.88 -13.23 10.83
CA ASP A 63 -19.42 -14.33 11.63
C ASP A 63 -18.45 -14.69 12.75
N PHE A 64 -18.96 -14.76 13.98
CA PHE A 64 -18.17 -15.20 15.13
C PHE A 64 -18.22 -16.70 15.29
N ILE A 65 -17.09 -17.30 15.61
CA ILE A 65 -17.03 -18.68 16.07
C ILE A 65 -17.68 -18.74 17.47
N PRO A 66 -18.62 -19.68 17.74
CA PRO A 66 -19.24 -19.82 19.06
C PRO A 66 -18.20 -19.97 20.17
N GLY A 67 -18.32 -19.17 21.23
CA GLY A 67 -17.38 -19.15 22.36
C GLY A 67 -16.11 -18.31 22.14
N ALA A 68 -15.95 -17.64 20.99
CA ALA A 68 -14.84 -16.73 20.76
C ALA A 68 -14.91 -15.50 21.68
N THR A 69 -13.78 -15.14 22.27
CA THR A 69 -13.64 -13.94 23.09
C THR A 69 -13.28 -12.73 22.23
N ILE A 70 -14.04 -11.65 22.36
CA ILE A 70 -13.79 -10.41 21.65
C ILE A 70 -12.61 -9.67 22.29
N PRO A 71 -11.62 -9.19 21.52
CA PRO A 71 -10.50 -8.43 22.07
C PRO A 71 -10.95 -7.04 22.55
N ASN A 72 -10.54 -6.67 23.76
CA ASN A 72 -10.65 -5.31 24.27
C ASN A 72 -9.29 -4.90 24.85
N LYS A 73 -8.42 -4.35 24.00
CA LYS A 73 -7.05 -3.98 24.35
C LYS A 73 -6.93 -2.46 24.43
N PRO A 74 -6.20 -1.93 25.43
CA PRO A 74 -5.97 -0.49 25.54
C PRO A 74 -5.13 0.04 24.37
N ALA A 75 -5.28 1.33 24.08
CA ALA A 75 -4.46 2.03 23.09
C ALA A 75 -2.97 1.92 23.43
N TYR A 76 -2.12 1.80 22.40
CA TYR A 76 -0.67 1.87 22.59
C TYR A 76 -0.24 3.28 23.01
N ARG A 77 0.83 3.35 23.81
CA ARG A 77 1.49 4.62 24.10
C ARG A 77 2.16 5.12 22.84
N MET A 78 1.91 6.38 22.48
CA MET A 78 2.44 7.03 21.28
C MET A 78 2.99 8.40 21.60
N ASN A 79 3.87 8.90 20.75
CA ASN A 79 4.39 10.26 20.90
C ASN A 79 3.35 11.29 20.42
N PRO A 80 3.44 12.57 20.85
CA PRO A 80 2.46 13.59 20.47
C PRO A 80 2.31 13.81 18.96
N LYS A 81 3.39 13.58 18.19
CA LYS A 81 3.38 13.74 16.72
C LYS A 81 2.61 12.62 16.03
N GLU A 82 2.81 11.38 16.46
CA GLU A 82 2.07 10.20 16.00
C GLU A 82 0.60 10.31 16.36
N PHE A 83 0.29 10.76 17.59
CA PHE A 83 -1.09 10.98 18.01
C PHE A 83 -1.78 12.04 17.14
N ALA A 84 -1.12 13.16 16.88
CA ALA A 84 -1.67 14.23 16.03
C ALA A 84 -1.95 13.74 14.60
N GLU A 85 -1.05 12.95 14.01
CA GLU A 85 -1.25 12.40 12.67
C GLU A 85 -2.36 11.33 12.65
N LEU A 86 -2.40 10.44 13.64
CA LEU A 86 -3.47 9.45 13.76
C LEU A 86 -4.82 10.14 13.92
N HIS A 87 -4.91 11.17 14.77
CA HIS A 87 -6.14 11.94 14.96
C HIS A 87 -6.54 12.66 13.67
N ARG A 88 -5.59 13.23 12.91
CA ARG A 88 -5.88 13.86 11.61
C ARG A 88 -6.53 12.86 10.64
N GLN A 89 -5.97 11.65 10.54
CA GLN A 89 -6.52 10.60 9.67
C GLN A 89 -7.90 10.11 10.13
N VAL A 90 -8.09 9.93 11.43
CA VAL A 90 -9.39 9.55 12.00
C VAL A 90 -10.45 10.62 11.72
N GLN A 91 -10.10 11.91 11.89
CA GLN A 91 -11.02 13.01 11.59
C GLN A 91 -11.40 13.04 10.11
N GLU A 92 -10.43 12.86 9.21
CA GLU A 92 -10.69 12.79 7.77
C GLU A 92 -11.66 11.65 7.42
N LEU A 93 -11.53 10.48 8.07
CA LEU A 93 -12.45 9.35 7.86
C LEU A 93 -13.85 9.60 8.45
N LEU A 94 -13.95 10.33 9.58
CA LEU A 94 -15.21 10.76 10.16
C LEU A 94 -15.92 11.77 9.25
N ASP A 95 -15.19 12.76 8.74
CA ASP A 95 -15.72 13.79 7.83
C ASP A 95 -16.19 13.18 6.51
N LYS A 96 -15.46 12.16 6.00
CA LYS A 96 -15.86 11.36 4.84
C LYS A 96 -17.03 10.41 5.14
N GLY A 97 -17.46 10.25 6.39
CA GLY A 97 -18.56 9.36 6.78
C GLY A 97 -18.25 7.87 6.60
N LEU A 98 -16.96 7.50 6.52
CA LEU A 98 -16.52 6.11 6.36
C LEU A 98 -16.46 5.37 7.70
N ILE A 99 -16.31 6.10 8.80
CA ILE A 99 -16.35 5.58 10.17
C ILE A 99 -17.30 6.41 11.03
N ARG A 100 -17.64 5.88 12.21
CA ARG A 100 -18.44 6.56 13.24
C ARG A 100 -17.96 6.18 14.64
N GLU A 101 -18.22 7.04 15.61
CA GLU A 101 -18.04 6.70 17.02
C GLU A 101 -18.92 5.51 17.41
N SER A 102 -18.41 4.65 18.29
CA SER A 102 -19.12 3.45 18.72
C SER A 102 -18.82 3.12 20.18
N MET A 103 -19.79 2.48 20.84
CA MET A 103 -19.66 1.92 22.19
C MET A 103 -19.44 0.40 22.12
N SER A 104 -18.55 -0.03 21.21
CA SER A 104 -18.30 -1.45 20.97
C SER A 104 -17.57 -2.11 22.15
N PRO A 105 -17.93 -3.34 22.54
CA PRO A 105 -17.14 -4.12 23.49
C PRO A 105 -15.82 -4.63 22.88
N CYS A 106 -15.65 -4.52 21.56
CA CYS A 106 -14.42 -4.83 20.84
C CYS A 106 -13.57 -3.58 20.64
N ALA A 107 -12.34 -3.59 21.14
CA ALA A 107 -11.38 -2.52 20.92
C ALA A 107 -10.00 -3.12 20.59
N VAL A 108 -9.44 -2.67 19.47
CA VAL A 108 -8.10 -3.06 19.00
C VAL A 108 -7.29 -1.79 18.79
N PRO A 109 -6.08 -1.67 19.37
CA PRO A 109 -5.27 -0.47 19.24
C PRO A 109 -4.74 -0.29 17.81
N ALA A 110 -4.79 0.94 17.30
CA ALA A 110 -4.19 1.32 16.02
C ALA A 110 -2.70 1.65 16.17
N LEU A 111 -1.93 1.39 15.13
CA LEU A 111 -0.51 1.72 15.03
C LEU A 111 -0.24 2.57 13.79
N GLN A 112 0.41 3.72 13.99
CA GLN A 112 0.86 4.56 12.88
C GLN A 112 2.11 3.94 12.26
N VAL A 113 2.06 3.67 10.95
CA VAL A 113 3.20 3.16 10.20
C VAL A 113 3.59 4.19 9.13
N PRO A 114 4.80 4.79 9.20
CA PRO A 114 5.26 5.67 8.15
C PRO A 114 5.43 4.88 6.86
N LYS A 115 4.66 5.22 5.82
CA LYS A 115 4.87 4.67 4.48
C LYS A 115 6.10 5.35 3.88
N ARG A 116 7.17 4.58 3.64
CA ARG A 116 8.44 5.05 3.08
C ARG A 116 8.38 5.37 1.58
N TYR A 117 7.37 4.86 0.89
CA TYR A 117 7.19 5.02 -0.55
C TYR A 117 5.70 5.01 -0.93
N SER A 118 5.39 5.48 -2.14
CA SER A 118 4.05 5.34 -2.72
C SER A 118 3.70 3.85 -2.90
N THR A 119 2.41 3.51 -3.02
CA THR A 119 1.98 2.10 -3.24
C THR A 119 2.65 1.50 -4.50
N TYR A 120 2.84 2.32 -5.53
CA TYR A 120 3.50 1.94 -6.79
C TYR A 120 4.98 1.57 -6.62
N ASP A 121 5.68 2.26 -5.73
CA ASP A 121 7.10 1.98 -5.45
C ASP A 121 7.30 0.64 -4.73
N LYS A 122 6.30 0.15 -3.97
CA LYS A 122 6.37 -1.14 -3.27
C LYS A 122 6.25 -2.31 -4.25
N GLU A 123 5.30 -2.22 -5.19
CA GLU A 123 5.14 -3.21 -6.25
C GLU A 123 6.38 -3.23 -7.15
N PHE A 124 6.88 -2.06 -7.53
CA PHE A 124 8.12 -1.95 -8.29
C PHE A 124 9.34 -2.51 -7.52
N TYR A 125 9.48 -2.20 -6.23
CA TYR A 125 10.53 -2.76 -5.38
C TYR A 125 10.44 -4.29 -5.27
N ALA A 126 9.22 -4.84 -5.14
CA ALA A 126 9.01 -6.29 -5.09
C ALA A 126 9.41 -6.98 -6.39
N ILE A 127 9.10 -6.36 -7.55
CA ILE A 127 9.50 -6.86 -8.87
C ILE A 127 11.02 -6.80 -9.04
N VAL A 128 11.65 -5.65 -8.76
CA VAL A 128 13.12 -5.48 -8.87
C VAL A 128 13.85 -6.48 -7.97
N ARG A 129 13.41 -6.63 -6.72
CA ARG A 129 14.01 -7.55 -5.76
C ARG A 129 13.80 -9.02 -6.15
N SER A 130 12.66 -9.34 -6.76
CA SER A 130 12.42 -10.66 -7.32
C SER A 130 13.39 -10.92 -8.47
N LEU A 131 13.52 -10.01 -9.42
CA LEU A 131 14.45 -10.17 -10.55
C LEU A 131 15.92 -10.29 -10.10
N GLU A 132 16.35 -9.55 -9.07
CA GLU A 132 17.67 -9.76 -8.45
C GLU A 132 17.80 -11.15 -7.82
N TYR A 133 16.78 -11.60 -7.09
CA TYR A 133 16.77 -12.91 -6.44
C TYR A 133 16.78 -14.07 -7.44
N TRP A 134 16.09 -13.94 -8.57
CA TRP A 134 16.01 -14.98 -9.61
C TRP A 134 17.08 -14.82 -10.69
N ARG A 135 17.99 -13.84 -10.59
CA ARG A 135 18.99 -13.52 -11.62
C ARG A 135 19.84 -14.73 -12.03
N HIS A 136 20.19 -15.59 -11.08
CA HIS A 136 21.00 -16.80 -11.32
C HIS A 136 20.22 -17.95 -11.97
N TYR A 137 18.89 -17.87 -12.05
CA TYR A 137 18.06 -18.80 -12.82
C TYR A 137 17.70 -18.26 -14.21
N LEU A 138 17.66 -16.93 -14.35
CA LEU A 138 17.20 -16.25 -15.56
C LEU A 138 18.32 -15.93 -16.55
N LEU A 139 19.58 -15.94 -16.11
CA LEU A 139 20.75 -15.77 -16.97
C LEU A 139 21.64 -17.02 -16.89
N PRO A 140 21.95 -17.68 -18.03
CA PRO A 140 22.85 -18.83 -18.08
C PRO A 140 24.32 -18.46 -17.81
#